data_AF-A0A6J6RV36-F1
#
_entry.id   AF-A0A6J6RV36-F1
#
_cell.length_a   1.000
_cell.length_b   1.000
_cell.length_c   1.000
_cell.angle_alpha   90.00
_cell.angle_beta   90.00
_cell.angle_gamma   90.00
#
_symmetry.space_group_name_H-M   'P 1'
#
loop_
_entity.id
_entity.type
_entity.pdbx_description
1 polymer ?
#
loop_
_entity_poly.entity_id
_entity_poly.type
_entity_poly.pdbx_seq_one_letter_code
_entity_poly.pdbx_strand_id
1 'polypeptide(L)'
;MIVGALLVSTAALAAFLIVTGAGGTPQQSIVISRRPLVAGERLDNTTLATKTVERKTANSLHGFTSVDELAGAVALAPIGEGELVQRSAVLAGGPAAPTREFSFPIDRDRALNGDLRPGERVDVLATYGSGSDAMTTVLARDASVIRIADQKSGALGSSGKLIITLALASADQLLDAAHAAQVASITVVRSTLAGNTIGTRSSTTGPLARSSAGR
;
A
#
# COMPACT_ATOMS: atom_id res chain seq x y z
N MET A 1 56.67 -4.37 -34.95
CA MET A 1 56.42 -5.75 -34.47
C MET A 1 55.97 -5.79 -33.00
N ILE A 2 56.55 -4.98 -32.10
CA ILE A 2 56.23 -5.01 -30.66
C ILE A 2 54.80 -4.52 -30.34
N VAL A 3 54.33 -3.48 -31.04
CA VAL A 3 52.97 -2.93 -30.84
C VAL A 3 51.86 -3.92 -31.26
N GLY A 4 52.11 -4.73 -32.30
CA GLY A 4 51.17 -5.75 -32.76
C GLY A 4 51.06 -6.93 -31.80
N ALA A 5 52.18 -7.41 -31.26
CA ALA A 5 52.17 -8.51 -30.29
C ALA A 5 51.47 -8.13 -28.98
N LEU A 6 51.68 -6.89 -28.50
CA LEU A 6 51.03 -6.37 -27.29
C LEU A 6 49.51 -6.31 -27.45
N LEU A 7 49.01 -5.83 -28.60
CA LEU A 7 47.58 -5.78 -28.89
C LEU A 7 46.93 -7.17 -28.94
N VAL A 8 47.60 -8.14 -29.56
CA VAL A 8 47.10 -9.53 -29.63
C VAL A 8 47.02 -10.18 -28.25
N SER A 9 48.02 -9.99 -27.40
CA SER A 9 47.99 -10.49 -26.01
C SER A 9 46.88 -9.85 -25.18
N THR A 10 46.64 -8.54 -25.35
CA THR A 10 45.59 -7.81 -24.62
C THR A 10 44.20 -8.27 -25.05
N ALA A 11 43.99 -8.47 -26.36
CA ALA A 11 42.73 -8.99 -26.89
C ALA A 11 42.47 -10.44 -26.45
N ALA A 12 43.50 -11.29 -26.46
CA ALA A 12 43.40 -12.67 -25.98
C ALA A 12 43.09 -12.72 -24.47
N LEU A 13 43.69 -11.83 -23.67
CA LEU A 13 43.41 -11.73 -22.25
C LEU A 13 41.98 -11.23 -21.98
N ALA A 14 41.51 -10.25 -22.74
CA ALA A 14 40.12 -9.76 -22.64
C ALA A 14 39.12 -10.86 -23.02
N ALA A 15 39.35 -11.59 -24.11
CA ALA A 15 38.50 -12.70 -24.52
C ALA A 15 38.51 -13.84 -23.48
N PHE A 16 39.68 -14.17 -22.91
CA PHE A 16 39.79 -15.17 -21.87
C PHE A 16 39.03 -14.76 -20.60
N LEU A 17 39.18 -13.50 -20.15
CA LEU A 17 38.45 -12.97 -18.99
C LEU A 17 36.94 -12.93 -19.20
N ILE A 18 36.47 -12.68 -20.43
CA ILE A 18 35.04 -12.75 -20.78
C ILE A 18 34.54 -14.20 -20.73
N VAL A 19 35.29 -15.15 -21.28
CA VAL A 19 34.93 -16.58 -21.27
C VAL A 19 34.96 -17.16 -19.86
N THR A 20 35.92 -16.77 -19.02
CA THR A 20 36.03 -17.26 -17.64
C THR A 20 35.12 -16.50 -16.66
N GLY A 21 34.78 -15.24 -16.95
CA GLY A 21 33.89 -14.41 -16.13
C GLY A 21 32.40 -14.69 -16.34
N ALA A 22 32.02 -15.28 -17.48
CA ALA A 22 30.64 -15.60 -17.82
C ALA A 22 30.10 -16.91 -17.19
N GLY A 23 30.90 -17.62 -16.38
CA GLY A 23 30.57 -18.95 -15.84
C GLY A 23 29.77 -18.98 -14.53
N GLY A 24 29.40 -17.84 -13.96
CA GLY A 24 28.61 -17.79 -12.72
C GLY A 24 27.13 -18.07 -12.98
N THR A 25 26.52 -19.02 -12.25
CA THR A 25 25.05 -19.16 -12.27
C THR A 25 24.42 -17.85 -11.80
N PRO A 26 23.36 -17.34 -12.49
CA PRO A 26 22.76 -16.07 -12.11
C PRO A 26 22.29 -16.09 -10.67
N GLN A 27 22.76 -15.14 -9.87
CA GLN A 27 22.45 -15.04 -8.44
C GLN A 27 21.27 -14.08 -8.19
N GLN A 28 20.59 -14.25 -7.05
CA GLN A 28 19.52 -13.39 -6.57
C GLN A 28 19.49 -13.37 -5.04
N SER A 29 19.17 -12.21 -4.45
CA SER A 29 19.00 -12.07 -3.02
C SER A 29 17.63 -12.56 -2.57
N ILE A 30 17.60 -13.26 -1.44
CA ILE A 30 16.40 -13.66 -0.71
C ILE A 30 16.48 -13.16 0.73
N VAL A 31 15.34 -12.84 1.34
CA VAL A 31 15.28 -12.39 2.74
C VAL A 31 15.16 -13.58 3.69
N ILE A 32 16.01 -13.58 4.72
CA ILE A 32 16.04 -14.56 5.81
C ILE A 32 15.96 -13.86 7.16
N SER A 33 15.57 -14.60 8.20
CA SER A 33 15.62 -14.09 9.57
C SER A 33 17.04 -14.17 10.16
N ARG A 34 17.46 -13.16 10.92
CA ARG A 34 18.73 -13.16 11.68
C ARG A 34 18.65 -13.85 13.02
N ARG A 35 17.44 -14.05 13.55
CA ARG A 35 17.18 -14.67 14.86
C ARG A 35 15.80 -15.32 14.87
N PRO A 36 15.46 -16.13 15.88
CA PRO A 36 14.09 -16.59 16.01
C PRO A 36 13.11 -15.41 16.15
N LEU A 37 12.01 -15.47 15.40
CA LEU A 37 10.88 -14.54 15.48
C LEU A 37 9.67 -15.29 16.03
N VAL A 38 8.91 -14.63 16.90
CA VAL A 38 7.66 -15.18 17.43
C VAL A 38 6.46 -14.71 16.62
N ALA A 39 5.34 -15.45 16.69
CA ALA A 39 4.10 -15.02 16.06
C ALA A 39 3.61 -13.68 16.66
N GLY A 40 3.14 -12.77 15.81
CA GLY A 40 2.74 -11.41 16.17
C GLY A 40 3.90 -10.42 16.28
N GLU A 41 5.15 -10.86 16.13
CA GLU A 41 6.32 -9.98 16.17
C GLU A 41 6.41 -9.11 14.92
N ARG A 42 6.78 -7.83 15.10
CA ARG A 42 7.00 -6.89 14.00
C ARG A 42 8.42 -7.01 13.45
N LEU A 43 8.53 -7.07 12.13
CA LEU A 43 9.78 -7.18 11.39
C LEU A 43 10.39 -5.80 11.14
N ASP A 44 11.71 -5.73 11.24
CA ASP A 44 12.50 -4.53 10.97
C ASP A 44 13.87 -4.89 10.36
N ASN A 45 14.67 -3.88 10.05
CA ASN A 45 15.98 -4.06 9.40
C ASN A 45 17.02 -4.72 10.33
N THR A 46 16.75 -4.82 11.63
CA THR A 46 17.63 -5.46 12.60
C THR A 46 17.35 -6.95 12.71
N THR A 47 16.12 -7.39 12.42
CA THR A 47 15.71 -8.79 12.47
C THR A 47 15.91 -9.55 11.16
N LEU A 48 16.10 -8.83 10.05
CA LEU A 48 16.16 -9.41 8.71
C LEU A 48 17.54 -9.28 8.05
N ALA A 49 17.92 -10.28 7.26
CA ALA A 49 19.12 -10.27 6.43
C ALA A 49 18.79 -10.72 5.00
N THR A 50 19.65 -10.37 4.06
CA THR A 50 19.62 -10.93 2.71
C THR A 50 20.67 -12.01 2.57
N LYS A 51 20.32 -13.09 1.86
CA LYS A 51 21.24 -14.14 1.46
C LYS A 51 21.17 -14.31 -0.05
N THR A 52 22.33 -14.41 -0.69
CA THR A 52 22.41 -14.62 -2.14
C THR A 52 22.32 -16.11 -2.43
N VAL A 53 21.42 -16.48 -3.35
CA VAL A 53 21.23 -17.85 -3.83
C VAL A 53 21.07 -17.85 -5.34
N GLU A 54 21.19 -19.02 -5.96
CA GLU A 54 20.95 -19.15 -7.40
C GLU A 54 19.52 -18.73 -7.75
N ARG A 55 19.36 -17.99 -8.85
CA ARG A 55 18.09 -17.42 -9.29
C ARG A 55 16.99 -18.47 -9.47
N LYS A 56 17.34 -19.65 -9.99
CA LYS A 56 16.37 -20.76 -10.15
C LYS A 56 15.81 -21.20 -8.79
N THR A 57 16.69 -21.29 -7.78
CA THR A 57 16.31 -21.60 -6.40
C THR A 57 15.49 -20.46 -5.79
N ALA A 58 15.93 -19.21 -5.91
CA ALA A 58 15.18 -18.04 -5.42
C ALA A 58 13.74 -18.01 -5.96
N ASN A 59 13.56 -18.27 -7.25
CA ASN A 59 12.24 -18.29 -7.89
C ASN A 59 11.32 -19.40 -7.36
N SER A 60 11.88 -20.55 -6.93
CA SER A 60 11.10 -21.65 -6.35
C SER A 60 10.68 -21.42 -4.89
N LEU A 61 11.40 -20.54 -4.18
CA LEU A 61 11.23 -20.33 -2.74
C LEU A 61 10.09 -19.36 -2.39
N HIS A 62 9.53 -18.65 -3.38
CA HIS A 62 8.44 -17.68 -3.19
C HIS A 62 8.67 -16.66 -2.06
N GLY A 63 9.93 -16.34 -1.76
CA GLY A 63 10.32 -15.38 -0.73
C GLY A 63 10.32 -13.92 -1.20
N PHE A 64 10.77 -13.04 -0.31
CA PHE A 64 11.03 -11.63 -0.61
C PHE A 64 12.46 -11.42 -1.09
N THR A 65 12.66 -10.39 -1.91
CA THR A 65 13.98 -10.05 -2.48
C THR A 65 14.66 -8.88 -1.78
N SER A 66 13.88 -8.00 -1.15
CA SER A 66 14.38 -6.88 -0.36
C SER A 66 13.78 -6.87 1.04
N VAL A 67 14.59 -6.45 2.02
CA VAL A 67 14.16 -6.22 3.41
C VAL A 67 13.17 -5.05 3.49
N ASP A 68 13.27 -4.07 2.59
CA ASP A 68 12.39 -2.90 2.57
C ASP A 68 10.93 -3.29 2.29
N GLU A 69 10.70 -4.39 1.55
CA GLU A 69 9.36 -4.94 1.29
C GLU A 69 8.69 -5.47 2.57
N LEU A 70 9.47 -5.69 3.64
CA LEU A 70 9.05 -6.27 4.91
C LEU A 70 9.09 -5.27 6.08
N ALA A 71 9.38 -4.00 5.81
CA ALA A 71 9.45 -2.98 6.84
C ALA A 71 8.09 -2.81 7.54
N GLY A 72 8.00 -3.24 8.81
CA GLY A 72 6.76 -3.19 9.58
C GLY A 72 5.81 -4.36 9.36
N ALA A 73 6.21 -5.37 8.59
CA ALA A 73 5.46 -6.61 8.47
C ALA A 73 5.35 -7.32 9.82
N VAL A 74 4.38 -8.22 9.95
CA VAL A 74 4.13 -8.97 11.18
C VAL A 74 4.25 -10.46 10.90
N ALA A 75 5.02 -11.18 11.71
CA ALA A 75 5.13 -12.63 11.62
C ALA A 75 3.78 -13.29 11.99
N LEU A 76 3.26 -14.16 11.12
CA LEU A 76 2.02 -14.90 11.37
C LEU A 76 2.26 -16.21 12.14
N ALA A 77 3.48 -16.72 12.08
CA ALA A 77 3.92 -17.94 12.75
C ALA A 77 5.38 -17.76 13.22
N PRO A 78 5.89 -18.61 14.14
CA PRO A 78 7.30 -18.60 14.48
C PRO A 78 8.19 -18.82 13.25
N ILE A 79 9.26 -18.05 13.12
CA ILE A 79 10.26 -18.16 12.05
C ILE A 79 11.62 -18.38 12.69
N GLY A 80 12.31 -19.45 12.30
CA GLY A 80 13.62 -19.81 12.84
C GLY A 80 14.73 -18.86 12.40
N GLU A 81 15.84 -18.90 13.13
CA GLU A 81 17.07 -18.22 12.71
C GLU A 81 17.59 -18.80 11.39
N GLY A 82 17.97 -17.93 10.46
CA GLY A 82 18.43 -18.31 9.13
C GLY A 82 17.33 -18.81 8.20
N GLU A 83 16.08 -18.89 8.67
CA GLU A 83 14.95 -19.34 7.88
C GLU A 83 14.53 -18.29 6.85
N LEU A 84 14.06 -18.76 5.70
CA LEU A 84 13.50 -17.93 4.65
C LEU A 84 12.20 -17.26 5.12
N VAL A 85 12.10 -15.95 4.95
CA VAL A 85 10.84 -15.24 5.15
C VAL A 85 9.94 -15.47 3.94
N GLN A 86 8.98 -16.37 4.08
CA GLN A 86 7.99 -16.68 3.05
C GLN A 86 6.83 -15.68 3.06
N ARG A 87 6.23 -15.44 1.88
CA ARG A 87 5.05 -14.56 1.74
C ARG A 87 3.86 -14.97 2.60
N SER A 88 3.68 -16.27 2.85
CA SER A 88 2.62 -16.82 3.70
C SER A 88 2.91 -16.72 5.19
N ALA A 89 4.18 -16.54 5.58
CA ALA A 89 4.60 -16.50 6.98
C ALA A 89 4.50 -15.10 7.59
N VAL A 90 4.18 -14.09 6.77
CA VAL A 90 4.10 -12.69 7.20
C VAL A 90 2.83 -12.05 6.69
N LEU A 91 2.23 -11.23 7.54
CA LEU A 91 1.26 -10.24 7.12
C LEU A 91 2.06 -9.03 6.65
N ALA A 92 2.02 -8.76 5.34
CA ALA A 92 2.67 -7.58 4.78
C ALA A 92 2.16 -6.34 5.51
N GLY A 93 3.06 -5.71 6.26
CA GLY A 93 2.83 -4.42 6.85
C GLY A 93 2.93 -3.42 5.73
N GLY A 94 1.84 -2.70 5.44
CA GLY A 94 2.00 -1.41 4.78
C GLY A 94 3.02 -0.58 5.59
N PRO A 95 3.77 0.31 4.93
CA PRO A 95 4.95 0.95 5.50
C PRO A 95 4.69 1.42 6.95
N ALA A 96 5.63 1.09 7.84
CA ALA A 96 5.65 1.44 9.26
C ALA A 96 5.79 2.95 9.54
N ALA A 97 5.06 3.80 8.82
CA ALA A 97 4.78 5.14 9.29
C ALA A 97 3.94 5.03 10.58
N PRO A 98 4.20 5.85 11.61
CA PRO A 98 3.30 5.93 12.75
C PRO A 98 1.91 6.33 12.25
N THR A 99 1.03 5.34 12.10
CA THR A 99 -0.34 5.56 11.69
C THR A 99 -1.11 6.10 12.87
N ARG A 100 -1.70 7.28 12.68
CA ARG A 100 -2.58 7.87 13.68
C ARG A 100 -3.94 7.22 13.55
N GLU A 101 -4.47 6.70 14.65
CA GLU A 101 -5.80 6.11 14.66
C GLU A 101 -6.85 7.19 14.91
N PHE A 102 -7.89 7.18 14.07
CA PHE A 102 -9.03 8.07 14.24
C PHE A 102 -10.33 7.25 14.20
N SER A 103 -11.15 7.40 15.24
CA SER A 103 -12.46 6.77 15.33
C SER A 103 -13.57 7.79 15.12
N PHE A 104 -14.54 7.47 14.27
CA PHE A 104 -15.71 8.31 14.06
C PHE A 104 -16.96 7.47 13.79
N PRO A 105 -18.16 7.98 14.15
CA PRO A 105 -19.41 7.36 13.79
C PRO A 105 -19.75 7.64 12.32
N ILE A 106 -20.31 6.64 11.63
CA ILE A 106 -20.82 6.76 10.27
C ILE A 106 -22.12 5.95 10.14
N ASP A 107 -23.02 6.42 9.27
CA ASP A 107 -24.23 5.68 8.95
C ASP A 107 -23.90 4.45 8.10
N ARG A 108 -24.55 3.32 8.37
CA ARG A 108 -24.23 2.03 7.74
C ARG A 108 -24.38 2.04 6.23
N ASP A 109 -25.35 2.77 5.70
CA ASP A 109 -25.60 2.97 4.26
C ASP A 109 -24.43 3.69 3.56
N ARG A 110 -23.74 4.58 4.28
CA ARG A 110 -22.55 5.32 3.81
C ARG A 110 -21.23 4.60 4.04
N ALA A 111 -21.29 3.40 4.59
CA ALA A 111 -20.15 2.53 4.91
C ALA A 111 -20.28 1.16 4.23
N LEU A 112 -20.67 1.15 2.94
CA LEU A 112 -20.87 -0.07 2.15
C LEU A 112 -21.84 -1.07 2.82
N ASN A 113 -22.92 -0.56 3.40
CA ASN A 113 -23.90 -1.34 4.18
C ASN A 113 -23.29 -2.08 5.40
N GLY A 114 -22.09 -1.69 5.83
CA GLY A 114 -21.36 -2.33 6.91
C GLY A 114 -20.63 -3.63 6.51
N ASP A 115 -20.41 -3.87 5.22
CA ASP A 115 -19.61 -5.01 4.72
C ASP A 115 -18.09 -4.75 4.79
N LEU A 116 -17.68 -3.67 5.47
CA LEU A 116 -16.26 -3.38 5.70
C LEU A 116 -15.64 -4.42 6.63
N ARG A 117 -14.37 -4.76 6.39
CA ARG A 117 -13.60 -5.68 7.23
C ARG A 117 -12.34 -5.01 7.79
N PRO A 118 -11.91 -5.33 9.03
CA PRO A 118 -10.58 -4.95 9.49
C PRO A 118 -9.50 -5.44 8.53
N GLY A 119 -8.52 -4.58 8.24
CA GLY A 119 -7.47 -4.80 7.24
C GLY A 119 -7.81 -4.32 5.83
N GLU A 120 -9.08 -3.99 5.55
CA GLU A 120 -9.49 -3.46 4.24
C GLU A 120 -8.94 -2.04 3.99
N ARG A 121 -8.75 -1.71 2.72
CA ARG A 121 -8.32 -0.39 2.26
C ARG A 121 -9.50 0.39 1.69
N VAL A 122 -9.65 1.63 2.14
CA VAL A 122 -10.79 2.48 1.78
C VAL A 122 -10.36 3.91 1.46
N ASP A 123 -11.11 4.55 0.58
CA ASP A 123 -11.05 6.00 0.41
C ASP A 123 -12.18 6.64 1.23
N VAL A 124 -11.87 7.76 1.87
CA VAL A 124 -12.80 8.52 2.71
C VAL A 124 -13.12 9.83 2.01
N LEU A 125 -14.40 10.06 1.77
CA LEU A 125 -14.92 11.26 1.15
C LEU A 125 -15.66 12.09 2.19
N ALA A 126 -15.43 13.40 2.18
CA ALA A 126 -16.14 14.36 3.02
C ALA A 126 -16.96 15.30 2.12
N THR A 127 -18.27 15.32 2.30
CA THR A 127 -19.16 16.26 1.62
C THR A 127 -19.59 17.36 2.58
N TYR A 128 -19.15 18.59 2.29
CA TYR A 128 -19.48 19.78 3.05
C TYR A 128 -20.69 20.50 2.45
N GLY A 129 -21.53 21.07 3.30
CA GLY A 129 -22.75 21.76 2.89
C GLY A 129 -23.89 20.81 2.49
N SER A 130 -24.92 21.38 1.89
CA SER A 130 -26.11 20.66 1.43
C SER A 130 -26.68 21.33 0.17
N GLY A 131 -27.43 20.58 -0.64
CA GLY A 131 -28.04 21.11 -1.86
C GLY A 131 -27.05 21.33 -3.02
N SER A 132 -27.28 22.35 -3.83
CA SER A 132 -26.51 22.64 -5.06
C SER A 132 -25.07 23.08 -4.80
N ASP A 133 -24.78 23.59 -3.61
CA ASP A 133 -23.48 24.14 -3.24
C ASP A 133 -22.61 23.12 -2.48
N ALA A 134 -23.08 21.87 -2.41
CA ALA A 134 -22.36 20.80 -1.72
C ALA A 134 -21.03 20.51 -2.42
N MET A 135 -19.95 20.50 -1.63
CA MET A 135 -18.62 20.22 -2.12
C MET A 135 -18.08 18.93 -1.50
N THR A 136 -17.74 17.96 -2.35
CA THR A 136 -17.13 16.69 -1.94
C THR A 136 -15.62 16.73 -2.17
N THR A 137 -14.86 16.42 -1.14
CA THR A 137 -13.39 16.28 -1.21
C THR A 137 -12.97 14.89 -0.73
N VAL A 138 -11.78 14.47 -1.18
CA VAL A 138 -11.15 13.23 -0.72
C VAL A 138 -10.32 13.55 0.51
N LEU A 139 -10.74 13.02 1.65
CA LEU A 139 -10.12 13.26 2.95
C LEU A 139 -8.92 12.34 3.19
N ALA A 140 -9.07 11.07 2.85
CA ALA A 140 -8.00 10.09 2.93
C ALA A 140 -8.12 9.11 1.76
N ARG A 141 -6.96 8.72 1.21
CA ARG A 141 -6.85 7.69 0.19
C ARG A 141 -6.15 6.49 0.78
N ASP A 142 -6.58 5.30 0.38
CA ASP A 142 -5.98 4.03 0.79
C ASP A 142 -5.83 3.89 2.32
N ALA A 143 -6.79 4.42 3.07
CA ALA A 143 -6.79 4.34 4.53
C ALA A 143 -7.07 2.89 4.97
N SER A 144 -6.31 2.40 5.96
CA SER A 144 -6.51 1.07 6.51
C SER A 144 -7.62 1.08 7.56
N VAL A 145 -8.60 0.21 7.39
CA VAL A 145 -9.60 -0.06 8.43
C VAL A 145 -8.95 -0.89 9.53
N ILE A 146 -8.87 -0.33 10.75
CA ILE A 146 -8.28 -1.01 11.91
C ILE A 146 -9.35 -1.79 12.66
N ARG A 147 -10.50 -1.15 12.87
CA ARG A 147 -11.58 -1.71 13.69
C ARG A 147 -12.93 -1.15 13.26
N ILE A 148 -13.94 -2.00 13.37
CA ILE A 148 -15.35 -1.63 13.18
C ILE A 148 -16.10 -2.09 14.41
N ALA A 149 -16.96 -1.24 14.96
CA ALA A 149 -17.88 -1.59 16.03
C ALA A 149 -19.30 -1.18 15.65
N ASP A 150 -20.26 -2.11 15.79
CA ASP A 150 -21.67 -1.76 15.69
C ASP A 150 -22.09 -0.96 16.92
N GLN A 151 -22.60 0.26 16.69
CA GLN A 151 -23.27 1.00 17.74
C GLN A 151 -24.71 0.49 17.80
N LYS A 152 -24.96 -0.51 18.65
CA LYS A 152 -26.31 -1.03 18.92
C LYS A 152 -27.19 0.11 19.43
N SER A 153 -27.99 0.67 18.54
CA SER A 153 -28.94 1.73 18.86
C SER A 153 -30.24 1.05 19.24
N GLY A 154 -30.65 1.16 20.50
CA GLY A 154 -31.88 0.55 21.04
C GLY A 154 -33.19 1.20 20.54
N ALA A 155 -33.17 1.86 19.38
CA ALA A 155 -34.31 2.57 18.82
C ALA A 155 -34.70 1.93 17.47
N LEU A 156 -35.89 1.35 17.43
CA LEU A 156 -36.52 0.78 16.25
C LEU A 156 -36.74 1.89 15.21
N GLY A 157 -35.86 1.98 14.20
CA GLY A 157 -36.05 2.88 13.05
C GLY A 157 -34.80 3.60 12.54
N SER A 158 -33.68 3.62 13.27
CA SER A 158 -32.44 4.19 12.71
C SER A 158 -31.67 3.11 11.95
N SER A 159 -31.39 3.34 10.66
CA SER A 159 -30.31 2.63 9.95
C SER A 159 -29.06 2.67 10.85
N GLY A 160 -28.62 1.53 11.36
CA GLY A 160 -27.66 1.47 12.47
C GLY A 160 -26.40 2.28 12.20
N LYS A 161 -25.80 2.85 13.24
CA LYS A 161 -24.51 3.53 13.15
C LYS A 161 -23.37 2.56 13.38
N LEU A 162 -22.28 2.77 12.67
CA LEU A 162 -21.02 2.05 12.83
C LEU A 162 -19.97 3.03 13.37
N ILE A 163 -19.14 2.58 14.30
CA ILE A 163 -17.93 3.28 14.69
C ILE A 163 -16.77 2.64 13.93
N ILE A 164 -16.18 3.38 13.00
CA ILE A 164 -15.02 2.93 12.22
C ILE A 164 -13.77 3.57 12.78
N THR A 165 -12.70 2.79 12.92
CA THR A 165 -11.35 3.26 13.25
C THR A 165 -10.45 3.09 12.05
N LEU A 166 -9.89 4.20 11.60
CA LEU A 166 -8.98 4.23 10.45
C LEU A 166 -7.57 4.60 10.89
N ALA A 167 -6.58 4.01 10.23
CA ALA A 167 -5.21 4.46 10.27
C ALA A 167 -5.00 5.54 9.20
N LEU A 168 -4.61 6.73 9.64
CA LEU A 168 -4.29 7.89 8.79
C LEU A 168 -2.78 8.06 8.68
N ALA A 169 -2.33 8.54 7.51
CA ALA A 169 -0.91 8.62 7.16
C ALA A 169 -0.24 9.90 7.69
N SER A 170 -1.00 10.98 7.93
CA SER A 170 -0.45 12.28 8.39
C SER A 170 -1.26 12.93 9.51
N ALA A 171 -0.66 13.89 10.20
CA ALA A 171 -1.34 14.71 11.21
C ALA A 171 -2.38 15.66 10.58
N ASP A 172 -2.10 16.18 9.39
CA ASP A 172 -3.03 17.07 8.67
C ASP A 172 -4.30 16.32 8.29
N GLN A 173 -4.18 15.08 7.79
CA GLN A 173 -5.34 14.21 7.52
C GLN A 173 -6.17 13.95 8.77
N LEU A 174 -5.53 13.82 9.94
CA LEU A 174 -6.23 13.65 11.21
C LEU A 174 -7.03 14.90 11.59
N LEU A 175 -6.45 16.09 11.43
CA LEU A 175 -7.13 17.36 11.72
C LEU A 175 -8.31 17.56 10.76
N ASP A 176 -8.10 17.32 9.47
CA ASP A 176 -9.14 17.40 8.46
C ASP A 176 -10.26 16.37 8.73
N ALA A 177 -9.89 15.15 9.17
CA ALA A 177 -10.86 14.10 9.48
C ALA A 177 -11.67 14.41 10.73
N ALA A 178 -11.02 14.95 11.76
CA ALA A 178 -11.68 15.41 12.98
C ALA A 178 -12.66 16.55 12.67
N HIS A 179 -12.27 17.49 11.82
CA HIS A 179 -13.14 18.57 11.38
C HIS A 179 -14.32 18.03 10.56
N ALA A 180 -14.04 17.20 9.54
CA ALA A 180 -15.06 16.59 8.68
C ALA A 180 -16.06 15.75 9.49
N ALA A 181 -15.61 15.01 10.51
CA ALA A 181 -16.49 14.22 11.37
C ALA A 181 -17.51 15.08 12.13
N GLN A 182 -17.22 16.38 12.33
CA GLN A 182 -18.10 17.30 13.03
C GLN A 182 -19.07 18.04 12.10
N VAL A 183 -18.63 18.42 10.88
CA VAL A 183 -19.38 19.35 10.02
C VAL A 183 -19.72 18.81 8.62
N ALA A 184 -19.16 17.66 8.23
CA ALA A 184 -19.34 17.09 6.90
C ALA A 184 -20.09 15.76 6.96
N SER A 185 -20.72 15.42 5.83
CA SER A 185 -21.20 14.06 5.59
C SER A 185 -20.07 13.18 5.09
N ILE A 186 -19.63 12.23 5.91
CA ILE A 186 -18.56 11.28 5.55
C ILE A 186 -19.15 10.08 4.80
N THR A 187 -18.50 9.67 3.71
CA THR A 187 -18.80 8.45 2.94
C THR A 187 -17.53 7.64 2.74
N VAL A 188 -17.63 6.31 2.91
CA VAL A 188 -16.51 5.39 2.74
C VAL A 188 -16.72 4.57 1.47
N VAL A 189 -15.69 4.50 0.63
CA VAL A 189 -15.70 3.69 -0.59
C VAL A 189 -14.53 2.69 -0.57
N ARG A 190 -14.76 1.49 -1.10
CA ARG A 190 -13.72 0.44 -1.17
C ARG A 190 -12.65 0.87 -2.18
N SER A 191 -11.39 0.90 -1.74
CA SER A 191 -10.26 1.12 -2.63
C SER A 191 -9.98 -0.20 -3.36
N THR A 192 -10.81 -0.53 -4.36
CA THR A 192 -10.41 -1.49 -5.38
C THR A 192 -9.50 -0.72 -6.35
N LEU A 193 -8.53 -1.38 -6.96
CA LEU A 193 -7.52 -0.82 -7.87
C LEU A 193 -8.07 -0.12 -9.14
N ALA A 194 -9.32 0.37 -9.12
CA ALA A 194 -9.84 1.37 -10.04
C ALA A 194 -8.92 2.61 -9.95
N GLY A 195 -7.99 2.71 -10.90
CA GLY A 195 -6.89 3.66 -10.88
C GLY A 195 -7.31 5.10 -10.55
N ASN A 196 -6.34 5.85 -10.04
CA ASN A 196 -6.24 7.24 -9.55
C ASN A 196 -7.18 8.35 -10.14
N THR A 197 -8.43 8.05 -10.48
CA THR A 197 -9.31 8.88 -11.33
C THR A 197 -10.47 9.50 -10.56
N ILE A 198 -10.52 9.33 -9.24
CA ILE A 198 -11.49 10.03 -8.39
C ILE A 198 -10.91 11.42 -8.09
N GLY A 199 -11.09 12.38 -9.00
CA GLY A 199 -10.76 13.78 -8.70
C GLY A 199 -10.67 14.79 -9.85
N THR A 200 -10.39 14.40 -11.09
CA THR A 200 -10.32 15.38 -12.20
C THR A 200 -11.67 15.46 -12.91
N ARG A 201 -12.55 16.36 -12.46
CA ARG A 201 -13.62 16.85 -13.34
C ARG A 201 -12.93 17.60 -14.48
N SER A 202 -12.81 16.99 -15.65
CA SER A 202 -12.46 17.72 -16.87
C SER A 202 -13.56 18.73 -17.14
N SER A 203 -13.32 19.99 -16.77
CA SER A 203 -14.12 21.11 -17.25
C SER A 203 -13.81 21.33 -18.73
N THR A 204 -14.36 20.47 -19.60
CA THR A 204 -14.51 20.80 -21.01
C THR A 204 -15.69 21.76 -21.12
N THR A 205 -15.44 23.03 -20.80
CA THR A 205 -16.27 24.13 -21.29
C THR A 205 -16.01 24.26 -22.79
N GLY A 206 -16.81 23.53 -23.59
CA GLY A 206 -16.93 23.71 -25.03
C GLY A 206 -18.18 24.55 -25.36
N PRO A 207 -18.12 25.43 -26.38
CA PRO A 207 -18.85 26.70 -26.36
C PRO A 207 -20.35 26.55 -26.61
N LEU A 208 -21.12 27.40 -25.91
CA LEU A 208 -22.49 27.76 -26.28
C LEU A 208 -22.46 28.31 -27.71
N ALA A 209 -22.87 27.50 -28.68
CA ALA A 209 -23.18 27.96 -30.02
C ALA A 209 -24.42 28.86 -29.94
N ARG A 210 -24.19 30.17 -29.94
CA ARG A 210 -25.19 31.17 -30.29
C ARG A 210 -25.65 30.88 -31.71
N SER A 211 -26.85 30.34 -31.88
CA SER A 211 -27.57 30.44 -33.15
C SER A 211 -28.35 31.75 -33.13
N SER A 212 -27.74 32.79 -33.70
CA SER A 212 -28.42 34.03 -34.06
C SER A 212 -29.10 33.85 -35.42
N ALA A 213 -30.36 34.26 -35.47
CA ALA A 213 -31.20 34.36 -36.66
C ALA A 213 -30.58 35.20 -37.79
N GLY A 214 -30.99 34.91 -39.04
CA GLY A 214 -31.11 35.92 -40.08
C GLY A 214 -30.63 35.52 -41.47
N ARG A 215 -31.53 34.99 -42.31
CA ARG A 215 -31.83 35.55 -43.65
C ARG A 215 -33.13 35.00 -44.21
#